data_AF-A0A961NHP5-F1
#
_entry.id   AF-A0A961NHP5-F1
#
_cell.length_a   1.000
_cell.length_b   1.000
_cell.length_c   1.000
_cell.angle_alpha   90.00
_cell.angle_beta   90.00
_cell.angle_gamma   90.00
#
_symmetry.space_group_name_H-M   'P 1'
#
loop_
_entity.id
_entity.type
_entity.pdbx_description
1 polymer ?
#
loop_
_entity_poly.entity_id
_entity_poly.type
_entity_poly.pdbx_seq_one_letter_code
_entity_poly.pdbx_strand_id
1 'polypeptide(L)'
;MPDRSQKSKSIPDRYQVKDSDNGRVITCTESPNVRVLIKRGQSTSDSAAHKAETRTIFLDGAAQSPPFLDNDKQIYNLDHHHGVVRAFTLATCEQALLLVMRGLDLRERNWTIIANDPDLDTVLAIWVLVNHLRLSEEDSSGMQEIVPLIRLEGVIDAHGLEMNRFTGLPASALKEAEKKLEKLRAKELEIKKTGEWENIDYADYCAETLRKIDGLVYRPLEFHDYHDVDELARVETNTGRDVVFCDSDLGVYELEQYLTRLYGTQPGVIVLQKSPGVFTLRQVDLFLPENLEPVYARLNFVDRAVRDASNTWGGSGEIGGSPRSTGTKLSLKEIADAFRVTYRRPGVWDHIRNFFYAVFITAAVFIPTFFIAHNLFTLFDWTGIGSTYAGRDALQSLQNTYPLVLALIVLAVYFVA
;
A
#
# COMPACT_ATOMS: atom_id res chain seq x y z
N MET A 1 11.14 25.76 -12.68
CA MET A 1 10.26 24.59 -12.89
C MET A 1 9.98 24.51 -14.38
N PRO A 2 10.15 23.36 -15.05
CA PRO A 2 9.84 23.30 -16.46
C PRO A 2 8.34 23.49 -16.67
N ASP A 3 8.01 24.21 -17.73
CA ASP A 3 6.67 24.54 -18.20
C ASP A 3 5.84 23.25 -18.43
N ARG A 4 4.86 23.01 -17.55
CA ARG A 4 4.06 21.77 -17.48
C ARG A 4 2.90 21.73 -18.50
N SER A 5 2.77 22.74 -19.36
CA SER A 5 1.74 22.79 -20.41
C SER A 5 1.96 21.83 -21.60
N GLN A 6 3.06 21.07 -21.61
CA GLN A 6 3.40 20.09 -22.65
C GLN A 6 2.92 18.64 -22.39
N LYS A 7 2.11 18.37 -21.36
CA LYS A 7 1.67 17.01 -20.97
C LYS A 7 0.87 16.22 -22.05
N SER A 8 0.54 16.78 -23.21
CA SER A 8 -0.33 16.13 -24.22
C SER A 8 0.37 15.32 -25.32
N LYS A 9 1.70 15.10 -25.28
CA LYS A 9 2.43 14.45 -26.40
C LYS A 9 3.02 13.08 -26.13
N SER A 10 3.06 12.63 -24.88
CA SER A 10 3.67 11.35 -24.50
C SER A 10 2.74 10.57 -23.57
N ILE A 11 2.85 9.26 -23.61
CA ILE A 11 2.18 8.36 -22.67
C ILE A 11 2.76 8.61 -21.27
N PRO A 12 1.92 8.73 -20.22
CA PRO A 12 2.37 8.97 -18.86
C PRO A 12 3.21 7.79 -18.32
N ASP A 13 4.19 8.10 -17.48
CA ASP A 13 4.90 7.07 -16.72
C ASP A 13 4.10 6.73 -15.46
N ARG A 14 3.37 5.61 -15.51
CA ARG A 14 2.46 5.19 -14.42
C ARG A 14 3.06 4.12 -13.51
N TYR A 15 4.18 3.52 -13.89
CA TYR A 15 4.76 2.38 -13.17
C TYR A 15 5.91 2.85 -12.28
N GLN A 16 5.78 2.63 -10.97
CA GLN A 16 6.77 3.05 -9.98
C GLN A 16 7.33 1.82 -9.25
N VAL A 17 8.65 1.76 -9.12
CA VAL A 17 9.34 0.76 -8.29
C VAL A 17 9.69 1.41 -6.94
N LYS A 18 9.20 0.81 -5.85
CA LYS A 18 9.38 1.32 -4.49
C LYS A 18 10.03 0.25 -3.62
N ASP A 19 10.89 0.66 -2.70
CA ASP A 19 11.41 -0.22 -1.67
C ASP A 19 10.34 -0.47 -0.59
N SER A 20 10.24 -1.71 -0.14
CA SER A 20 9.31 -2.15 0.91
C SER A 20 9.98 -3.21 1.77
N ASP A 21 9.43 -3.46 2.97
CA ASP A 21 9.91 -4.50 3.89
C ASP A 21 9.95 -5.89 3.23
N ASN A 22 9.08 -6.13 2.24
CA ASN A 22 8.96 -7.38 1.50
C ASN A 22 9.76 -7.42 0.18
N GLY A 23 10.67 -6.48 -0.02
CA GLY A 23 11.46 -6.30 -1.24
C GLY A 23 10.98 -5.14 -2.10
N ARG A 24 11.50 -5.05 -3.32
CA ARG A 24 11.09 -4.03 -4.29
C ARG A 24 9.72 -4.37 -4.87
N VAL A 25 8.81 -3.40 -4.85
CA VAL A 25 7.43 -3.55 -5.30
C VAL A 25 7.21 -2.66 -6.51
N ILE A 26 6.56 -3.20 -7.54
CA ILE A 26 6.04 -2.40 -8.65
C ILE A 26 4.60 -2.02 -8.34
N THR A 27 4.28 -0.75 -8.52
CA THR A 27 2.93 -0.18 -8.36
C THR A 27 2.55 0.60 -9.61
N CYS A 28 1.25 0.74 -9.86
CA CYS A 28 0.73 1.59 -10.92
C CYS A 28 -0.15 2.68 -10.33
N THR A 29 0.02 3.92 -10.77
CA THR A 29 -0.77 5.06 -10.28
C THR A 29 -2.27 4.94 -10.62
N GLU A 30 -2.64 4.20 -11.67
CA GLU A 30 -4.04 3.92 -12.02
C GLU A 30 -4.58 2.60 -11.42
N SER A 31 -3.74 1.81 -10.75
CA SER A 31 -4.16 0.62 -10.00
C SER A 31 -3.46 0.60 -8.64
N PRO A 32 -3.73 1.59 -7.77
CA PRO A 32 -2.98 1.81 -6.53
C PRO A 32 -3.10 0.64 -5.53
N ASN A 33 -4.11 -0.20 -5.70
CA ASN A 33 -4.35 -1.38 -4.88
C ASN A 33 -3.54 -2.61 -5.28
N VAL A 34 -2.94 -2.60 -6.47
CA VAL A 34 -2.24 -3.76 -6.99
C VAL A 34 -0.75 -3.57 -6.77
N ARG A 35 -0.17 -4.47 -5.98
CA ARG A 35 1.26 -4.54 -5.74
C ARG A 35 1.84 -5.74 -6.45
N VAL A 36 2.92 -5.56 -7.18
CA VAL A 36 3.61 -6.65 -7.87
C VAL A 36 4.97 -6.89 -7.22
N LEU A 37 5.21 -8.13 -6.83
CA LEU A 37 6.46 -8.61 -6.25
C LEU A 37 7.08 -9.62 -7.21
N ILE A 38 8.29 -9.33 -7.69
CA ILE A 38 9.06 -10.26 -8.51
C ILE A 38 10.22 -10.77 -7.68
N LYS A 39 10.12 -12.02 -7.22
CA LYS A 39 11.05 -12.62 -6.28
C LYS A 39 11.83 -13.73 -6.99
N ARG A 40 13.01 -13.37 -7.48
CA ARG A 40 13.91 -14.25 -8.26
C ARG A 40 13.99 -15.64 -7.64
N GLY A 41 13.62 -16.66 -8.43
CA GLY A 41 13.73 -18.07 -8.06
C GLY A 41 12.84 -18.52 -6.90
N GLN A 42 11.97 -17.65 -6.36
CA GLN A 42 11.01 -18.07 -5.36
C GLN A 42 9.96 -18.97 -6.00
N SER A 43 9.65 -20.08 -5.33
CA SER A 43 8.52 -20.93 -5.71
C SER A 43 7.87 -21.46 -4.44
N THR A 44 6.64 -21.02 -4.19
CA THR A 44 5.86 -21.37 -3.00
C THR A 44 5.27 -22.76 -3.16
N SER A 45 5.37 -23.64 -2.17
CA SER A 45 4.78 -24.99 -2.27
C SER A 45 3.25 -24.95 -2.36
N ASP A 46 2.64 -25.98 -2.96
CA ASP A 46 1.18 -26.11 -3.11
C ASP A 46 0.41 -25.80 -1.81
N SER A 47 0.78 -26.49 -0.73
CA SER A 47 0.14 -26.33 0.57
C SER A 47 0.28 -24.92 1.16
N ALA A 48 1.36 -24.21 0.82
CA ALA A 48 1.60 -22.85 1.27
C ALA A 48 0.85 -21.83 0.39
N ALA A 49 0.75 -22.08 -0.92
CA ALA A 49 -0.03 -21.24 -1.84
C ALA A 49 -1.51 -21.18 -1.41
N HIS A 50 -2.12 -22.32 -1.06
CA HIS A 50 -3.50 -22.38 -0.56
C HIS A 50 -3.74 -21.74 0.83
N LYS A 51 -2.65 -21.38 1.52
CA LYS A 51 -2.64 -20.71 2.83
C LYS A 51 -2.02 -19.31 2.75
N ALA A 52 -1.79 -18.80 1.54
CA ALA A 52 -1.28 -17.46 1.33
C ALA A 52 -2.24 -16.42 1.91
N GLU A 53 -1.76 -15.19 2.03
CA GLU A 53 -2.61 -14.07 2.42
C GLU A 53 -3.75 -13.90 1.40
N THR A 54 -4.94 -13.56 1.88
CA THR A 54 -6.10 -13.23 1.03
C THR A 54 -5.70 -12.16 0.01
N ARG A 55 -6.19 -12.28 -1.23
CA ARG A 55 -5.87 -11.39 -2.37
C ARG A 55 -4.45 -11.54 -2.89
N THR A 56 -3.98 -12.79 -2.93
CA THR A 56 -2.71 -13.14 -3.56
C THR A 56 -2.95 -13.80 -4.91
N ILE A 57 -2.24 -13.33 -5.94
CA ILE A 57 -2.21 -13.95 -7.27
C ILE A 57 -0.78 -14.41 -7.53
N PHE A 58 -0.59 -15.71 -7.68
CA PHE A 58 0.67 -16.30 -8.11
C PHE A 58 0.68 -16.38 -9.64
N LEU A 59 1.78 -15.95 -10.25
CA LEU A 59 2.01 -16.01 -11.68
C LEU A 59 3.14 -16.98 -11.98
N ASP A 60 2.93 -17.76 -13.04
CA ASP A 60 3.91 -18.57 -13.74
C ASP A 60 5.08 -19.13 -12.91
N GLY A 61 4.93 -20.34 -12.38
CA GLY A 61 5.95 -21.01 -11.58
C GLY A 61 6.21 -20.43 -10.17
N ALA A 62 5.62 -19.28 -9.82
CA ALA A 62 5.72 -18.72 -8.47
C ALA A 62 5.06 -19.60 -7.40
N ALA A 63 4.15 -20.50 -7.79
CA ALA A 63 3.61 -21.55 -6.94
C ALA A 63 3.77 -22.94 -7.59
N GLN A 64 4.15 -23.93 -6.79
CA GLN A 64 4.31 -25.33 -7.19
C GLN A 64 2.96 -26.05 -7.09
N SER A 65 1.97 -25.59 -7.84
CA SER A 65 0.60 -26.09 -7.81
C SER A 65 0.01 -25.99 -9.22
N PRO A 66 -0.92 -26.88 -9.63
CA PRO A 66 -1.73 -26.61 -10.82
C PRO A 66 -2.48 -25.27 -10.68
N PRO A 67 -2.95 -24.68 -11.80
CA PRO A 67 -3.75 -23.47 -11.76
C PRO A 67 -5.02 -23.69 -10.95
N PHE A 68 -5.38 -22.72 -10.11
CA PHE A 68 -6.59 -22.77 -9.29
C PHE A 68 -7.14 -21.37 -9.02
N LEU A 69 -8.45 -21.32 -8.73
CA LEU A 69 -9.15 -20.13 -8.27
C LEU A 69 -9.88 -20.41 -6.95
N ASP A 70 -9.31 -19.95 -5.84
CA ASP A 70 -9.98 -19.99 -4.52
C ASP A 70 -10.70 -18.64 -4.31
N ASN A 71 -11.95 -18.55 -4.75
CA ASN A 71 -12.74 -17.31 -4.67
C ASN A 71 -13.10 -16.93 -3.24
N ASP A 72 -13.27 -17.92 -2.35
CA ASP A 72 -13.64 -17.68 -0.95
C ASP A 72 -12.50 -17.00 -0.20
N LYS A 73 -11.25 -17.40 -0.46
CA LYS A 73 -10.06 -16.77 0.11
C LYS A 73 -9.46 -15.68 -0.77
N GLN A 74 -9.95 -15.52 -2.00
CA GLN A 74 -9.39 -14.65 -3.03
C GLN A 74 -7.91 -14.96 -3.29
N ILE A 75 -7.57 -16.24 -3.47
CA ILE A 75 -6.19 -16.69 -3.78
C ILE A 75 -6.21 -17.40 -5.13
N TYR A 76 -5.41 -16.91 -6.07
CA TYR A 76 -5.37 -17.40 -7.44
C TYR A 76 -3.97 -17.85 -7.82
N ASN A 77 -3.87 -18.92 -8.58
CA ASN A 77 -2.63 -19.39 -9.18
C ASN A 77 -2.83 -19.49 -10.69
N LEU A 78 -2.12 -18.66 -11.44
CA LEU A 78 -2.14 -18.61 -12.90
C LEU A 78 -0.88 -19.27 -13.44
N ASP A 79 -0.67 -20.52 -13.05
CA ASP A 79 0.46 -21.31 -13.52
C ASP A 79 0.04 -22.21 -14.69
N HIS A 80 0.97 -22.49 -15.59
CA HIS A 80 0.75 -23.43 -16.67
C HIS A 80 1.88 -24.45 -16.86
N HIS A 81 2.84 -24.47 -15.93
CA HIS A 81 3.99 -25.37 -15.94
C HIS A 81 3.81 -26.58 -15.01
N HIS A 82 3.27 -26.38 -13.81
CA HIS A 82 3.20 -27.36 -12.75
C HIS A 82 1.85 -28.08 -12.71
N GLY A 83 1.87 -29.40 -12.50
CA GLY A 83 0.64 -30.19 -12.31
C GLY A 83 -0.32 -30.23 -13.51
N VAL A 84 0.11 -29.73 -14.67
CA VAL A 84 -0.68 -29.67 -15.91
C VAL A 84 0.12 -30.16 -17.10
N VAL A 85 -0.54 -30.32 -18.24
CA VAL A 85 0.15 -30.50 -19.51
C VAL A 85 0.14 -29.16 -20.23
N ARG A 86 1.31 -28.53 -20.24
CA ARG A 86 1.54 -27.19 -20.79
C ARG A 86 0.92 -26.99 -22.18
N ALA A 87 1.03 -27.98 -23.06
CA ALA A 87 0.54 -27.91 -24.44
C ALA A 87 -0.99 -27.82 -24.59
N PHE A 88 -1.79 -27.93 -23.52
CA PHE A 88 -3.24 -27.71 -23.60
C PHE A 88 -3.78 -26.78 -22.51
N THR A 89 -2.89 -26.24 -21.68
CA THR A 89 -3.23 -25.23 -20.69
C THR A 89 -2.87 -23.88 -21.26
N LEU A 90 -3.78 -22.92 -21.14
CA LEU A 90 -3.51 -21.54 -21.56
C LEU A 90 -2.30 -20.99 -20.80
N ALA A 91 -1.50 -20.16 -21.47
CA ALA A 91 -0.36 -19.50 -20.82
C ALA A 91 -0.83 -18.48 -19.77
N THR A 92 0.06 -18.02 -18.91
CA THR A 92 -0.28 -17.18 -17.76
C THR A 92 -0.88 -15.84 -18.19
N CYS A 93 -0.40 -15.21 -19.28
CA CYS A 93 -1.00 -13.98 -19.80
C CYS A 93 -2.43 -14.17 -20.33
N GLU A 94 -2.71 -15.32 -20.94
CA GLU A 94 -4.04 -15.65 -21.44
C GLU A 94 -5.01 -15.94 -20.29
N GLN A 95 -4.55 -16.64 -19.25
CA GLN A 95 -5.33 -16.86 -18.03
C GLN A 95 -5.68 -15.53 -17.33
N ALA A 96 -4.71 -14.61 -17.22
CA ALA A 96 -4.93 -13.28 -16.65
C ALA A 96 -5.97 -12.47 -17.45
N LEU A 97 -5.87 -12.48 -18.79
CA LEU A 97 -6.83 -11.82 -19.67
C LEU A 97 -8.24 -12.38 -19.47
N LEU A 98 -8.37 -13.70 -19.40
CA LEU A 98 -9.66 -14.33 -19.13
C LEU A 98 -10.25 -13.89 -17.80
N LEU A 99 -9.47 -13.80 -16.73
CA LEU A 99 -9.98 -13.35 -15.44
C LEU A 99 -10.51 -11.91 -15.48
N VAL A 100 -9.73 -10.97 -16.04
CA VAL A 100 -10.15 -9.57 -16.17
C VAL A 100 -11.41 -9.48 -17.02
N MET A 101 -11.47 -10.19 -18.14
CA MET A 101 -12.64 -10.21 -19.04
C MET A 101 -13.87 -10.91 -18.45
N ARG A 102 -13.69 -11.78 -17.46
CA ARG A 102 -14.77 -12.41 -16.71
C ARG A 102 -15.20 -11.61 -15.49
N GLY A 103 -14.64 -10.42 -15.29
CA GLY A 103 -15.05 -9.47 -14.25
C GLY A 103 -14.27 -9.57 -12.96
N LEU A 104 -13.01 -10.05 -12.99
CA LEU A 104 -12.12 -9.90 -11.85
C LEU A 104 -11.92 -8.41 -11.53
N ASP A 105 -12.40 -7.99 -10.36
CA ASP A 105 -12.28 -6.62 -9.88
C ASP A 105 -11.14 -6.51 -8.87
N LEU A 106 -10.07 -5.81 -9.26
CA LEU A 106 -8.88 -5.56 -8.43
C LEU A 106 -8.93 -4.21 -7.72
N ARG A 107 -10.05 -3.48 -7.84
CA ARG A 107 -10.26 -2.19 -7.16
C ARG A 107 -10.58 -2.36 -5.68
N GLU A 108 -11.08 -3.52 -5.26
CA GLU A 108 -11.43 -3.73 -3.86
C GLU A 108 -10.20 -4.12 -3.02
N ARG A 109 -9.75 -3.19 -2.17
CA ARG A 109 -8.64 -3.36 -1.20
C ARG A 109 -7.32 -3.80 -1.86
N ASN A 110 -6.30 -4.09 -1.06
CA ASN A 110 -4.96 -4.38 -1.56
C ASN A 110 -4.82 -5.83 -2.08
N TRP A 111 -4.31 -5.96 -3.30
CA TRP A 111 -3.95 -7.20 -3.97
C TRP A 111 -2.43 -7.32 -4.10
N THR A 112 -1.91 -8.54 -3.96
CA THR A 112 -0.49 -8.85 -4.16
C THR A 112 -0.33 -9.86 -5.29
N ILE A 113 0.34 -9.45 -6.35
CA ILE A 113 0.77 -10.30 -7.46
C ILE A 113 2.20 -10.76 -7.17
N ILE A 114 2.44 -12.06 -7.24
CA ILE A 114 3.75 -12.67 -6.99
C ILE A 114 4.19 -13.41 -8.25
N ALA A 115 5.36 -13.04 -8.75
CA ALA A 115 6.05 -13.70 -9.86
C ALA A 115 7.48 -14.05 -9.44
N ASN A 116 8.11 -15.00 -10.13
CA ASN A 116 9.48 -15.44 -9.84
C ASN A 116 10.49 -15.13 -10.96
N ASP A 117 10.03 -14.99 -12.20
CA ASP A 117 10.80 -14.57 -13.36
C ASP A 117 9.97 -13.59 -14.22
N PRO A 118 10.55 -12.49 -14.73
CA PRO A 118 9.84 -11.53 -15.56
C PRO A 118 9.99 -11.87 -17.05
N ASP A 119 9.67 -13.10 -17.46
CA ASP A 119 9.54 -13.42 -18.88
C ASP A 119 8.33 -12.71 -19.51
N LEU A 120 8.22 -12.77 -20.82
CA LEU A 120 7.21 -11.99 -21.53
C LEU A 120 5.78 -12.44 -21.21
N ASP A 121 5.53 -13.75 -21.01
CA ASP A 121 4.22 -14.26 -20.58
C ASP A 121 3.83 -13.67 -19.22
N THR A 122 4.74 -13.74 -18.25
CA THR A 122 4.53 -13.18 -16.91
C THR A 122 4.34 -11.66 -16.94
N VAL A 123 5.15 -10.93 -17.69
CA VAL A 123 5.05 -9.47 -17.77
C VAL A 123 3.75 -9.04 -18.47
N LEU A 124 3.29 -9.76 -19.50
CA LEU A 124 2.00 -9.50 -20.12
C LEU A 124 0.85 -9.79 -19.15
N ALA A 125 0.93 -10.86 -18.35
CA ALA A 125 -0.05 -11.16 -17.31
C ALA A 125 -0.12 -10.02 -16.26
N ILE A 126 1.03 -9.54 -15.79
CA ILE A 126 1.13 -8.39 -14.89
C ILE A 126 0.49 -7.16 -15.54
N TRP A 127 0.81 -6.88 -16.81
CA TRP A 127 0.27 -5.73 -17.53
C TRP A 127 -1.25 -5.78 -17.59
N VAL A 128 -1.83 -6.95 -17.89
CA VAL A 128 -3.29 -7.14 -17.95
C VAL A 128 -3.94 -6.88 -16.60
N LEU A 129 -3.43 -7.48 -15.52
CA LEU A 129 -3.99 -7.33 -14.18
C LEU A 129 -3.89 -5.87 -13.70
N VAL A 130 -2.74 -5.23 -13.93
CA VAL A 130 -2.52 -3.84 -13.53
C VAL A 130 -3.32 -2.85 -14.40
N ASN A 131 -3.66 -3.19 -15.64
CA ASN A 131 -4.47 -2.35 -16.54
C ASN A 131 -5.96 -2.77 -16.59
N HIS A 132 -6.43 -3.56 -15.62
CA HIS A 132 -7.80 -4.09 -15.62
C HIS A 132 -8.88 -3.01 -15.86
N LEU A 133 -8.73 -1.81 -15.29
CA LEU A 133 -9.68 -0.70 -15.50
C LEU A 133 -9.78 -0.28 -16.97
N ARG A 134 -8.63 -0.03 -17.61
CA ARG A 134 -8.56 0.40 -19.01
C ARG A 134 -9.07 -0.69 -19.96
N LEU A 135 -8.87 -1.96 -19.62
CA LEU A 135 -9.33 -3.09 -20.43
C LEU A 135 -10.83 -3.37 -20.26
N SER A 136 -11.40 -3.06 -19.09
CA SER A 136 -12.83 -3.23 -18.82
C SER A 136 -13.72 -2.13 -19.41
N GLU A 137 -13.15 -1.05 -19.97
CA GLU A 137 -13.91 0.00 -20.66
C GLU A 137 -14.44 -0.50 -22.02
N GLU A 138 -15.74 -0.26 -22.29
CA GLU A 138 -16.48 -0.84 -23.44
C GLU A 138 -15.87 -0.52 -24.81
N ASP A 139 -15.16 0.61 -24.94
CA ASP A 139 -14.55 1.10 -26.19
C ASP A 139 -13.01 1.06 -26.18
N SER A 140 -12.39 0.24 -25.32
CA SER A 140 -10.93 0.26 -25.21
C SER A 140 -10.24 -0.24 -26.49
N SER A 141 -9.62 0.67 -27.26
CA SER A 141 -8.72 0.31 -28.36
C SER A 141 -7.58 -0.59 -27.88
N GLY A 142 -7.19 -0.46 -26.61
CA GLY A 142 -6.19 -1.30 -25.97
C GLY A 142 -6.47 -2.80 -26.11
N MET A 143 -7.74 -3.23 -26.04
CA MET A 143 -8.10 -4.64 -26.24
C MET A 143 -7.78 -5.14 -27.66
N GLN A 144 -8.03 -4.32 -28.68
CA GLN A 144 -7.73 -4.70 -30.07
C GLN A 144 -6.22 -4.83 -30.31
N GLU A 145 -5.44 -4.01 -29.60
CA GLU A 145 -3.98 -3.97 -29.75
C GLU A 145 -3.27 -5.06 -28.93
N ILE A 146 -3.75 -5.37 -27.72
CA ILE A 146 -3.09 -6.32 -26.81
C ILE A 146 -3.46 -7.78 -27.06
N VAL A 147 -4.72 -8.08 -27.42
CA VAL A 147 -5.20 -9.47 -27.55
C VAL A 147 -4.39 -10.28 -28.57
N PRO A 148 -4.06 -9.77 -29.78
CA PRO A 148 -3.23 -10.50 -30.72
C PRO A 148 -1.82 -10.80 -30.18
N LEU A 149 -1.25 -9.87 -29.40
CA LEU A 149 0.06 -10.04 -28.78
C LEU A 149 0.02 -11.11 -27.68
N ILE A 150 -0.97 -11.06 -26.77
CA ILE A 150 -1.21 -12.07 -25.74
C ILE A 150 -1.40 -13.45 -26.37
N ARG A 151 -2.23 -13.54 -27.42
CA ARG A 151 -2.50 -14.82 -28.08
C ARG A 151 -1.26 -15.40 -28.76
N LEU A 152 -0.42 -14.54 -29.33
CA LEU A 152 0.85 -14.97 -29.92
C LEU A 152 1.83 -15.45 -28.85
N GLU A 153 2.04 -14.66 -27.80
CA GLU A 153 2.93 -15.06 -26.71
C GLU A 153 2.47 -16.36 -26.05
N GLY A 154 1.18 -16.49 -25.73
CA GLY A 154 0.68 -17.70 -25.08
C GLY A 154 0.84 -18.97 -25.93
N VAL A 155 0.71 -18.86 -27.26
CA VAL A 155 1.00 -19.98 -28.17
C VAL A 155 2.49 -20.29 -28.20
N ILE A 156 3.35 -19.28 -28.27
CA ILE A 156 4.81 -19.46 -28.28
C ILE A 156 5.26 -20.10 -26.98
N ASP A 157 4.73 -19.66 -25.85
CA ASP A 157 5.14 -20.15 -24.55
C ASP A 157 4.66 -21.59 -24.33
N ALA A 158 3.40 -21.90 -24.66
CA ALA A 158 2.88 -23.26 -24.51
C ALA A 158 3.45 -24.27 -25.54
N HIS A 159 3.75 -23.84 -26.77
CA HIS A 159 4.00 -24.75 -27.89
C HIS A 159 5.30 -24.51 -28.67
N GLY A 160 6.03 -23.43 -28.40
CA GLY A 160 7.21 -23.04 -29.17
C GLY A 160 6.91 -22.10 -30.35
N LEU A 161 7.97 -21.47 -30.86
CA LEU A 161 7.93 -20.45 -31.91
C LEU A 161 7.35 -20.97 -33.25
N GLU A 162 7.57 -22.24 -33.55
CA GLU A 162 7.15 -22.90 -34.79
C GLU A 162 5.63 -23.09 -34.91
N MET A 163 4.90 -22.89 -33.80
CA MET A 163 3.47 -23.14 -33.72
C MET A 163 2.61 -21.87 -33.80
N ASN A 164 3.17 -20.72 -34.21
CA ASN A 164 2.46 -19.43 -34.34
C ASN A 164 1.14 -19.51 -35.13
N ARG A 165 0.98 -20.47 -36.06
CA ARG A 165 -0.26 -20.74 -36.79
C ARG A 165 -1.45 -21.11 -35.89
N PHE A 166 -1.22 -21.60 -34.67
CA PHE A 166 -2.26 -21.94 -33.70
C PHE A 166 -2.84 -20.72 -32.97
N THR A 167 -2.31 -19.53 -33.23
CA THR A 167 -2.94 -18.28 -32.78
C THR A 167 -4.34 -18.10 -33.36
N GLY A 168 -4.59 -18.59 -34.57
CA GLY A 168 -5.83 -18.34 -35.32
C GLY A 168 -5.96 -16.90 -35.82
N LEU A 169 -4.91 -16.10 -35.74
CA LEU A 169 -4.93 -14.69 -36.16
C LEU A 169 -4.91 -14.54 -37.68
N PRO A 170 -5.58 -13.52 -38.24
CA PRO A 170 -5.37 -13.11 -39.62
C PRO A 170 -3.90 -12.77 -39.88
N ALA A 171 -3.39 -13.03 -41.08
CA ALA A 171 -1.97 -12.86 -41.42
C ALA A 171 -1.43 -11.44 -41.14
N SER A 172 -2.25 -10.40 -41.35
CA SER A 172 -1.88 -9.02 -41.03
C SER A 172 -1.69 -8.80 -39.53
N ALA A 173 -2.63 -9.27 -38.71
CA ALA A 173 -2.59 -9.17 -37.25
C ALA A 173 -1.45 -10.00 -36.66
N LEU A 174 -1.21 -11.21 -37.19
CA LEU A 174 -0.08 -12.05 -36.77
C LEU A 174 1.25 -11.34 -37.02
N LYS A 175 1.47 -10.82 -38.25
CA LYS A 175 2.70 -10.10 -38.60
C LYS A 175 2.92 -8.86 -37.73
N GLU A 176 1.85 -8.16 -37.38
CA GLU A 176 1.93 -7.02 -36.48
C GLU A 176 2.28 -7.43 -35.05
N ALA A 177 1.63 -8.47 -34.53
CA ALA A 177 1.93 -9.04 -33.21
C ALA A 177 3.38 -9.54 -33.13
N GLU A 178 3.88 -10.24 -34.15
CA GLU A 178 5.28 -10.69 -34.25
C GLU A 178 6.26 -9.51 -34.17
N LYS A 179 5.97 -8.40 -34.87
CA LYS A 179 6.79 -7.20 -34.82
C LYS A 179 6.78 -6.53 -33.44
N LYS A 180 5.64 -6.53 -32.75
CA LYS A 180 5.53 -6.01 -31.37
C LYS A 180 6.30 -6.90 -30.39
N LEU A 181 6.16 -8.21 -30.54
CA LEU A 181 6.84 -9.23 -29.73
C LEU A 181 8.37 -9.16 -29.87
N GLU A 182 8.88 -9.04 -31.10
CA GLU A 182 10.32 -8.87 -31.35
C GLU A 182 10.89 -7.63 -30.62
N LYS A 183 10.16 -6.50 -30.66
CA LYS A 183 10.57 -5.29 -29.94
C LYS A 183 10.61 -5.48 -28.44
N LEU A 184 9.64 -6.20 -27.87
CA LEU A 184 9.58 -6.45 -26.43
C LEU A 184 10.70 -7.39 -25.97
N ARG A 185 10.98 -8.45 -26.75
CA ARG A 185 12.01 -9.45 -26.42
C ARG A 185 13.43 -9.00 -26.71
N ALA A 186 13.64 -7.96 -27.52
CA ALA A 186 14.97 -7.54 -27.95
C ALA A 186 15.95 -7.34 -26.78
N LYS A 187 15.52 -6.64 -25.72
CA LYS A 187 16.34 -6.37 -24.54
C LYS A 187 16.63 -7.65 -23.73
N GLU A 188 15.61 -8.48 -23.54
CA GLU A 188 15.76 -9.77 -22.85
C GLU A 188 16.80 -10.65 -23.53
N LEU A 189 16.71 -10.77 -24.86
CA LEU A 189 17.62 -11.57 -25.67
C LEU A 189 19.04 -11.02 -25.63
N GLU A 190 19.21 -9.71 -25.59
CA GLU A 190 20.52 -9.06 -25.43
C GLU A 190 21.15 -9.40 -24.07
N ILE A 191 20.40 -9.24 -22.98
CA ILE A 191 20.86 -9.54 -21.62
C ILE A 191 21.16 -11.04 -21.45
N LYS A 192 20.31 -11.92 -22.00
CA LYS A 192 20.53 -13.37 -21.96
C LYS A 192 21.77 -13.78 -22.75
N LYS A 193 22.06 -13.12 -23.88
CA LYS A 193 23.30 -13.35 -24.67
C LYS A 193 24.56 -12.95 -23.92
N THR A 194 24.51 -11.89 -23.11
CA THR A 194 25.66 -11.46 -22.28
C THR A 194 25.79 -12.29 -21.00
N GLY A 195 24.82 -13.15 -20.68
CA GLY A 195 24.79 -13.96 -19.46
C GLY A 195 24.47 -13.13 -18.21
N GLU A 196 23.99 -11.89 -18.37
CA GLU A 196 23.74 -10.96 -17.27
C GLU A 196 22.32 -11.09 -16.69
N TRP A 197 21.48 -11.97 -17.24
CA TRP A 197 20.08 -12.17 -16.81
C TRP A 197 19.95 -12.43 -15.30
N GLU A 198 20.90 -13.18 -14.74
CA GLU A 198 20.90 -13.48 -13.30
C GLU A 198 21.27 -12.29 -12.41
N ASN A 199 21.84 -11.23 -12.99
CA ASN A 199 22.38 -10.08 -12.26
C ASN A 199 21.54 -8.81 -12.40
N ILE A 200 20.52 -8.79 -13.25
CA ILE A 200 19.64 -7.63 -13.39
C ILE A 200 18.63 -7.55 -12.24
N ASP A 201 18.14 -6.34 -11.99
CA ASP A 201 16.99 -6.12 -11.13
C ASP A 201 15.70 -6.45 -11.91
N TYR A 202 14.99 -7.49 -11.46
CA TYR A 202 13.76 -7.96 -12.09
C TYR A 202 12.60 -6.97 -11.97
N ALA A 203 12.53 -6.17 -10.89
CA ALA A 203 11.47 -5.19 -10.72
C ALA A 203 11.65 -4.01 -11.67
N ASP A 204 12.88 -3.50 -11.81
CA ASP A 204 13.20 -2.43 -12.78
C ASP A 204 13.00 -2.90 -14.23
N TYR A 205 13.45 -4.12 -14.55
CA TYR A 205 13.27 -4.70 -15.87
C TYR A 205 11.79 -4.85 -16.22
N CYS A 206 10.97 -5.39 -15.30
CA CYS A 206 9.54 -5.51 -15.52
C CYS A 206 8.87 -4.15 -15.68
N ALA A 207 9.15 -3.17 -14.81
CA ALA A 207 8.57 -1.83 -14.91
C ALA A 207 8.92 -1.14 -16.25
N GLU A 208 10.15 -1.30 -16.75
CA GLU A 208 10.52 -0.81 -18.08
C GLU A 208 9.74 -1.52 -19.20
N THR A 209 9.59 -2.84 -19.12
CA THR A 209 8.85 -3.60 -20.12
C THR A 209 7.35 -3.25 -20.10
N LEU A 210 6.75 -3.03 -18.93
CA LEU A 210 5.38 -2.52 -18.79
C LEU A 210 5.19 -1.17 -19.50
N ARG A 211 6.12 -0.23 -19.33
CA ARG A 211 6.11 1.05 -20.07
C ARG A 211 6.22 0.87 -21.59
N LYS A 212 7.01 -0.10 -22.04
CA LYS A 212 7.12 -0.43 -23.47
C LYS A 212 5.80 -1.00 -24.01
N ILE A 213 5.12 -1.85 -23.24
CA ILE A 213 3.81 -2.38 -23.61
C ILE A 213 2.80 -1.23 -23.71
N ASP A 214 2.74 -0.32 -22.75
CA ASP A 214 1.92 0.90 -22.84
C ASP A 214 2.18 1.67 -24.14
N GLY A 215 3.46 1.85 -24.49
CA GLY A 215 3.89 2.50 -25.75
C GLY A 215 3.51 1.79 -27.04
N LEU A 216 3.19 0.50 -26.97
CA LEU A 216 2.74 -0.31 -28.12
C LEU A 216 1.22 -0.45 -28.20
N VAL A 217 0.53 -0.34 -27.07
CA VAL A 217 -0.90 -0.58 -26.94
C VAL A 217 -1.71 0.70 -27.01
N TYR A 218 -1.25 1.76 -26.34
CA TYR A 218 -2.00 2.99 -26.19
C TYR A 218 -1.42 4.15 -27.00
N ARG A 219 -2.29 5.11 -27.30
CA ARG A 219 -1.96 6.41 -27.86
C ARG A 219 -2.00 7.46 -26.75
N PRO A 220 -1.22 8.55 -26.84
CA PRO A 220 -1.26 9.61 -25.83
C PRO A 220 -2.67 10.19 -25.57
N LEU A 221 -3.53 10.26 -26.58
CA LEU A 221 -4.91 10.76 -26.43
C LEU A 221 -5.81 9.86 -25.56
N GLU A 222 -5.47 8.57 -25.42
CA GLU A 222 -6.23 7.65 -24.58
C GLU A 222 -6.02 7.93 -23.08
N PHE A 223 -5.03 8.75 -22.71
CA PHE A 223 -4.75 9.17 -21.33
C PHE A 223 -5.24 10.58 -21.01
N HIS A 224 -6.29 11.07 -21.68
CA HIS A 224 -6.84 12.40 -21.42
C HIS A 224 -7.47 12.56 -20.02
N ASP A 225 -7.94 11.45 -19.46
CA ASP A 225 -8.52 11.30 -18.12
C ASP A 225 -7.48 10.94 -17.05
N TYR A 226 -6.21 10.78 -17.44
CA TYR A 226 -5.14 10.45 -16.53
C TYR A 226 -4.77 11.66 -15.68
N HIS A 227 -4.74 11.46 -14.37
CA HIS A 227 -4.23 12.42 -13.42
C HIS A 227 -3.05 11.85 -12.64
N ASP A 228 -2.02 12.68 -12.54
CA ASP A 228 -0.80 12.43 -11.79
C ASP A 228 -1.14 12.57 -10.30
N VAL A 229 -1.41 11.43 -9.66
CA VAL A 229 -1.79 11.33 -8.25
C VAL A 229 -0.85 10.35 -7.59
N ASP A 230 -0.02 10.87 -6.69
CA ASP A 230 0.89 10.06 -5.89
C ASP A 230 0.22 9.74 -4.55
N GLU A 231 -0.12 8.46 -4.34
CA GLU A 231 -0.55 7.97 -3.02
C GLU A 231 0.68 7.93 -2.09
N LEU A 232 0.66 8.79 -1.07
CA LEU A 232 1.76 8.97 -0.11
C LEU A 232 1.66 8.00 1.06
N ALA A 233 0.44 7.72 1.51
CA ALA A 233 0.14 6.83 2.62
C ALA A 233 -1.34 6.41 2.61
N ARG A 234 -1.63 5.31 3.29
CA ARG A 234 -3.00 4.85 3.55
C ARG A 234 -3.16 4.44 5.00
N VAL A 235 -4.31 4.75 5.57
CA VAL A 235 -4.71 4.29 6.90
C VAL A 235 -6.01 3.53 6.79
N GLU A 236 -5.92 2.23 7.05
CA GLU A 236 -7.09 1.34 7.10
C GLU A 236 -8.00 1.73 8.26
N THR A 237 -9.31 1.77 8.00
CA THR A 237 -10.33 2.02 9.00
C THR A 237 -11.14 0.75 9.29
N ASN A 238 -11.83 0.73 10.43
CA ASN A 238 -12.65 -0.42 10.82
C ASN A 238 -13.88 -0.64 9.91
N THR A 239 -14.28 0.38 9.15
CA THR A 239 -15.41 0.32 8.22
C THR A 239 -15.00 -0.16 6.82
N GLY A 240 -13.69 -0.33 6.57
CA GLY A 240 -13.14 -0.61 5.25
C GLY A 240 -13.13 0.61 4.32
N ARG A 241 -13.37 1.81 4.87
CA ARG A 241 -13.38 3.09 4.16
C ARG A 241 -12.11 3.84 4.54
N ASP A 242 -11.05 3.57 3.80
CA ASP A 242 -9.71 3.97 4.18
C ASP A 242 -9.51 5.49 4.10
N VAL A 243 -8.54 5.97 4.87
CA VAL A 243 -8.03 7.34 4.75
C VAL A 243 -6.86 7.31 3.78
N VAL A 244 -6.97 8.07 2.70
CA VAL A 244 -5.98 8.08 1.60
C VAL A 244 -5.26 9.43 1.60
N PHE A 245 -3.92 9.38 1.66
CA PHE A 245 -3.06 10.54 1.59
C PHE A 245 -2.50 10.65 0.17
N CYS A 246 -2.69 11.79 -0.48
CA CYS A 246 -2.28 12.00 -1.86
C CYS A 246 -1.51 13.32 -2.02
N ASP A 247 -0.57 13.33 -2.95
CA ASP A 247 -0.06 14.55 -3.60
C ASP A 247 -0.65 14.64 -5.01
N SER A 248 -1.25 15.79 -5.35
CA SER A 248 -1.82 16.01 -6.67
C SER A 248 -2.10 17.48 -6.97
N ASP A 249 -1.98 17.83 -8.24
CA ASP A 249 -2.39 19.13 -8.78
C ASP A 249 -3.93 19.32 -8.75
N LEU A 250 -4.72 18.23 -8.65
CA LEU A 250 -6.18 18.26 -8.65
C LEU A 250 -6.81 18.97 -7.44
N GLY A 251 -7.98 19.58 -7.62
CA GLY A 251 -8.82 20.00 -6.51
C GLY A 251 -9.29 18.80 -5.68
N VAL A 252 -9.56 18.98 -4.38
CA VAL A 252 -9.97 17.85 -3.49
C VAL A 252 -11.26 17.16 -3.97
N TYR A 253 -12.17 17.88 -4.63
CA TYR A 253 -13.40 17.34 -5.21
C TYR A 253 -13.16 16.55 -6.51
N GLU A 254 -12.25 17.02 -7.36
CA GLU A 254 -11.86 16.29 -8.58
C GLU A 254 -11.10 15.01 -8.21
N LEU A 255 -10.22 15.12 -7.21
CA LEU A 255 -9.50 13.99 -6.65
C LEU A 255 -10.45 12.96 -6.05
N GLU A 256 -11.53 13.37 -5.40
CA GLU A 256 -12.55 12.47 -4.87
C GLU A 256 -13.19 11.60 -5.98
N GLN A 257 -13.59 12.22 -7.09
CA GLN A 257 -14.17 11.50 -8.23
C GLN A 257 -13.15 10.54 -8.84
N TYR A 258 -11.91 11.01 -9.01
CA TYR A 258 -10.83 10.23 -9.57
C TYR A 258 -10.49 9.01 -8.70
N LEU A 259 -10.30 9.18 -7.40
CA LEU A 259 -10.00 8.08 -6.47
C LEU A 259 -11.16 7.09 -6.38
N THR A 260 -12.41 7.56 -6.44
CA THR A 260 -13.58 6.66 -6.45
C THR A 260 -13.57 5.74 -7.67
N ARG A 261 -13.13 6.24 -8.83
CA ARG A 261 -12.92 5.40 -10.03
C ARG A 261 -11.85 4.34 -9.79
N LEU A 262 -10.68 4.75 -9.26
CA LEU A 262 -9.53 3.87 -9.07
C LEU A 262 -9.77 2.77 -8.01
N TYR A 263 -10.41 3.13 -6.89
CA TYR A 263 -10.70 2.20 -5.79
C TYR A 263 -12.06 1.49 -5.94
N GLY A 264 -12.85 1.82 -6.96
CA GLY A 264 -14.21 1.28 -7.18
C GLY A 264 -15.23 1.67 -6.10
N THR A 265 -14.74 2.27 -5.02
CA THR A 265 -15.48 2.69 -3.85
C THR A 265 -14.92 4.03 -3.39
N GLN A 266 -15.80 4.85 -2.84
CA GLN A 266 -15.43 6.15 -2.32
C GLN A 266 -14.54 5.99 -1.06
N PRO A 267 -13.39 6.70 -0.97
CA PRO A 267 -12.57 6.73 0.24
C PRO A 267 -13.36 7.26 1.45
N GLY A 268 -12.89 6.94 2.66
CA GLY A 268 -13.49 7.49 3.89
C GLY A 268 -13.10 8.96 4.09
N VAL A 269 -11.80 9.24 4.05
CA VAL A 269 -11.24 10.59 4.13
C VAL A 269 -10.12 10.73 3.11
N ILE A 270 -10.05 11.89 2.47
CA ILE A 270 -8.96 12.28 1.57
C ILE A 270 -8.10 13.32 2.28
N VAL A 271 -6.79 13.06 2.33
CA VAL A 271 -5.78 13.99 2.84
C VAL A 271 -4.90 14.43 1.68
N LEU A 272 -5.19 15.61 1.14
CA LEU A 272 -4.50 16.16 -0.02
C LEU A 272 -3.38 17.09 0.41
N GLN A 273 -2.14 16.72 0.09
CA GLN A 273 -0.99 17.60 0.17
C GLN A 273 -0.99 18.56 -1.02
N LYS A 274 -1.00 19.87 -0.77
CA LYS A 274 -0.90 20.90 -1.83
C LYS A 274 0.51 21.43 -2.02
N SER A 275 1.27 21.45 -0.94
CA SER A 275 2.69 21.78 -0.91
C SER A 275 3.28 21.19 0.37
N PRO A 276 4.61 21.12 0.52
CA PRO A 276 5.22 20.69 1.78
C PRO A 276 4.63 21.45 2.98
N GLY A 277 4.07 20.71 3.95
CA GLY A 277 3.46 21.28 5.16
C GLY A 277 2.07 21.89 4.97
N VAL A 278 1.44 21.79 3.79
CA VAL A 278 0.08 22.31 3.55
C VAL A 278 -0.83 21.17 3.11
N PHE A 279 -1.83 20.89 3.94
CA PHE A 279 -2.77 19.78 3.74
C PHE A 279 -4.22 20.27 3.75
N THR A 280 -5.02 19.69 2.85
CA THR A 280 -6.48 19.77 2.86
C THR A 280 -7.03 18.42 3.30
N LEU A 281 -7.94 18.43 4.28
CA LEU A 281 -8.60 17.26 4.82
C LEU A 281 -10.05 17.29 4.38
N ARG A 282 -10.56 16.21 3.81
CA ARG A 282 -11.95 16.08 3.41
C ARG A 282 -12.49 14.72 3.82
N GLN A 283 -13.46 14.71 4.71
CA GLN A 283 -14.28 13.55 4.95
C GLN A 283 -15.24 13.40 3.78
N VAL A 284 -15.27 12.20 3.23
CA VAL A 284 -16.01 11.88 2.03
C VAL A 284 -17.16 10.93 2.37
N ASP A 285 -16.89 9.94 3.23
CA ASP A 285 -17.92 9.06 3.75
C ASP A 285 -18.58 9.66 5.01
N LEU A 286 -19.86 10.00 4.90
CA LEU A 286 -20.69 10.55 6.00
C LEU A 286 -20.99 9.52 7.09
N PHE A 287 -20.79 8.22 6.82
CA PHE A 287 -21.07 7.14 7.76
C PHE A 287 -19.84 6.70 8.56
N LEU A 288 -18.71 7.42 8.44
CA LEU A 288 -17.62 7.23 9.38
C LEU A 288 -18.08 7.52 10.81
N PRO A 289 -17.58 6.77 11.82
CA PRO A 289 -18.05 6.90 13.19
C PRO A 289 -17.84 8.28 13.82
N GLU A 290 -16.80 8.99 13.36
CA GLU A 290 -16.37 10.29 13.86
C GLU A 290 -16.16 11.24 12.68
N ASN A 291 -16.37 12.53 12.92
CA ASN A 291 -16.04 13.57 11.94
C ASN A 291 -14.53 13.95 12.03
N LEU A 292 -14.09 15.01 11.36
CA LEU A 292 -12.69 15.46 11.41
C LEU A 292 -12.29 16.19 12.71
N GLU A 293 -13.23 16.57 13.58
CA GLU A 293 -12.95 17.35 14.80
C GLU A 293 -12.01 16.64 15.79
N PRO A 294 -12.18 15.34 16.10
CA PRO A 294 -11.25 14.61 16.95
C PRO A 294 -9.84 14.54 16.35
N VAL A 295 -9.75 14.45 15.01
CA VAL A 295 -8.47 14.49 14.31
C VAL A 295 -7.81 15.85 14.47
N TYR A 296 -8.55 16.95 14.29
CA TYR A 296 -8.01 18.30 14.52
C TYR A 296 -7.51 18.47 15.95
N ALA A 297 -8.27 18.01 16.94
CA ALA A 297 -7.86 18.09 18.34
C ALA A 297 -6.53 17.37 18.58
N ARG A 298 -6.37 16.17 18.00
CA ARG A 298 -5.12 15.40 18.09
C ARG A 298 -3.96 16.09 17.39
N LEU A 299 -4.17 16.54 16.15
CA LEU A 299 -3.14 17.23 15.36
C LEU A 299 -2.69 18.52 16.03
N ASN A 300 -3.63 19.32 16.57
CA ASN A 300 -3.33 20.55 17.30
C ASN A 300 -2.54 20.30 18.59
N PHE A 301 -2.73 19.14 19.22
CA PHE A 301 -1.98 18.77 20.42
C PHE A 301 -0.52 18.42 20.11
N VAL A 302 -0.25 17.75 18.98
CA VAL A 302 1.10 17.27 18.63
C VAL A 302 1.90 18.22 17.75
N ASP A 303 1.23 19.08 16.98
CA ASP A 303 1.88 19.97 16.01
C ASP A 303 2.52 21.19 16.68
N ARG A 304 3.86 21.23 16.67
CA ARG A 304 4.65 22.34 17.22
C ARG A 304 4.48 23.66 16.47
N ALA A 305 3.88 23.66 15.28
CA ALA A 305 3.55 24.87 14.54
C ALA A 305 2.35 25.62 15.16
N VAL A 306 1.51 24.90 15.91
CA VAL A 306 0.34 25.46 16.59
C VAL A 306 0.79 26.14 17.87
N ARG A 307 0.75 27.48 17.88
CA ARG A 307 1.20 28.32 19.01
C ARG A 307 0.07 29.12 19.64
N ASP A 308 -0.97 29.40 18.87
CA ASP A 308 -2.11 30.22 19.23
C ASP A 308 -3.38 29.67 18.58
N ALA A 309 -4.54 29.98 19.18
CA ALA A 309 -5.84 29.49 18.70
C ALA A 309 -6.21 29.98 17.28
N SER A 310 -5.48 30.94 16.73
CA SER A 310 -5.71 31.49 15.39
C SER A 310 -4.99 30.71 14.28
N ASN A 311 -3.98 29.90 14.62
CA ASN A 311 -3.18 29.14 13.66
C ASN A 311 -3.14 27.65 14.04
N THR A 312 -4.30 27.02 13.94
CA THR A 312 -4.55 25.61 14.26
C THR A 312 -4.94 24.82 13.01
N TRP A 313 -4.82 23.50 13.06
CA TRP A 313 -5.62 22.61 12.23
C TRP A 313 -7.10 22.86 12.51
N GLY A 314 -7.91 22.96 11.45
CA GLY A 314 -9.33 23.23 11.62
C GLY A 314 -10.09 23.44 10.32
N GLY A 315 -11.40 23.65 10.47
CA GLY A 315 -12.37 23.70 9.39
C GLY A 315 -13.75 23.34 9.93
N SER A 316 -14.62 22.80 9.08
CA SER A 316 -15.81 22.09 9.53
C SER A 316 -15.47 20.64 9.89
N GLY A 317 -16.44 19.92 10.45
CA GLY A 317 -16.33 18.48 10.68
C GLY A 317 -16.12 17.66 9.39
N GLU A 318 -16.41 18.21 8.21
CA GLU A 318 -16.31 17.50 6.93
C GLU A 318 -15.12 17.97 6.06
N ILE A 319 -14.67 19.22 6.21
CA ILE A 319 -13.57 19.76 5.42
C ILE A 319 -12.76 20.77 6.22
N GLY A 320 -11.44 20.67 6.12
CA GLY A 320 -10.53 21.58 6.79
C GLY A 320 -9.11 21.41 6.28
N GLY A 321 -8.14 21.82 7.08
CA GLY A 321 -6.74 21.70 6.68
C GLY A 321 -5.75 22.08 7.75
N SER A 322 -4.49 22.11 7.33
CA SER A 322 -3.35 22.52 8.13
C SER A 322 -3.40 24.00 8.54
N PRO A 323 -2.62 24.43 9.57
CA PRO A 323 -2.52 25.83 9.96
C PRO A 323 -2.20 26.75 8.79
N ARG A 324 -3.00 27.82 8.60
CA ARG A 324 -2.97 28.66 7.39
C ARG A 324 -1.73 29.53 7.27
N SER A 325 -1.19 30.01 8.39
CA SER A 325 -0.11 31.00 8.39
C SER A 325 1.27 30.36 8.27
N THR A 326 1.45 29.18 8.85
CA THR A 326 2.76 28.52 8.96
C THR A 326 2.84 27.17 8.25
N GLY A 327 1.70 26.60 7.86
CA GLY A 327 1.62 25.17 7.59
C GLY A 327 1.86 24.34 8.86
N THR A 328 1.86 23.02 8.68
CA THR A 328 2.24 22.06 9.72
C THR A 328 3.73 21.78 9.72
N LYS A 329 4.26 21.44 10.90
CA LYS A 329 5.61 20.87 11.05
C LYS A 329 5.63 19.36 11.23
N LEU A 330 4.46 18.72 11.21
CA LEU A 330 4.34 17.28 11.32
C LEU A 330 4.80 16.62 10.02
N SER A 331 5.45 15.48 10.18
CA SER A 331 5.70 14.55 9.08
C SER A 331 4.41 13.86 8.65
N LEU A 332 4.38 13.36 7.41
CA LEU A 332 3.26 12.57 6.89
C LEU A 332 2.90 11.40 7.81
N LYS A 333 3.92 10.74 8.38
CA LYS A 333 3.74 9.61 9.30
C LYS A 333 3.00 10.04 10.58
N GLU A 334 3.38 11.17 11.18
CA GLU A 334 2.71 11.68 12.38
C GLU A 334 1.24 12.05 12.11
N ILE A 335 0.95 12.62 10.93
CA ILE A 335 -0.42 12.92 10.52
C ILE A 335 -1.20 11.62 10.33
N ALA A 336 -0.65 10.64 9.60
CA ALA A 336 -1.25 9.33 9.41
C ALA A 336 -1.50 8.59 10.73
N ASP A 337 -0.58 8.71 11.69
CA ASP A 337 -0.73 8.14 13.02
C ASP A 337 -1.91 8.77 13.79
N ALA A 338 -2.13 10.09 13.67
CA ALA A 338 -3.30 10.76 14.26
C ALA A 338 -4.63 10.23 13.67
N PHE A 339 -4.68 10.02 12.36
CA PHE A 339 -5.83 9.39 11.70
C PHE A 339 -6.02 7.93 12.18
N ARG A 340 -4.94 7.16 12.30
CA ARG A 340 -5.00 5.76 12.74
C ARG A 340 -5.58 5.66 14.14
N VAL A 341 -5.13 6.50 15.07
CA VAL A 341 -5.65 6.52 16.45
C VAL A 341 -7.13 6.89 16.49
N THR A 342 -7.58 7.79 15.61
CA THR A 342 -8.97 8.28 15.61
C THR A 342 -9.94 7.27 14.99
N TYR A 343 -9.59 6.70 13.84
CA TYR A 343 -10.52 5.88 13.04
C TYR A 343 -10.34 4.37 13.25
N ARG A 344 -9.24 3.93 13.88
CA ARG A 344 -9.02 2.52 14.22
C ARG A 344 -9.21 2.36 15.73
N ARG A 345 -10.32 1.76 16.15
CA ARG A 345 -10.43 1.30 17.54
C ARG A 345 -9.30 0.30 17.82
N PRO A 346 -8.52 0.47 18.90
CA PRO A 346 -7.45 -0.46 19.23
C PRO A 346 -8.02 -1.88 19.37
N GLY A 347 -7.32 -2.88 18.83
CA GLY A 347 -7.70 -4.27 19.09
C GLY A 347 -7.54 -4.58 20.58
N VAL A 348 -8.20 -5.65 21.06
CA VAL A 348 -7.99 -6.16 22.44
C VAL A 348 -6.50 -6.36 22.74
N TRP A 349 -5.73 -6.80 21.73
CA TRP A 349 -4.27 -6.95 21.84
C TRP A 349 -3.50 -5.65 21.95
N ASP A 350 -3.94 -4.57 21.30
CA ASP A 350 -3.31 -3.25 21.45
C ASP A 350 -3.56 -2.70 22.85
N HIS A 351 -4.77 -2.90 23.39
CA HIS A 351 -5.07 -2.56 24.79
C HIS A 351 -4.19 -3.35 25.77
N ILE A 352 -4.03 -4.66 25.55
CA ILE A 352 -3.16 -5.50 26.38
C ILE A 352 -1.70 -5.04 26.29
N ARG A 353 -1.18 -4.78 25.08
CA ARG A 353 0.20 -4.29 24.89
C ARG A 353 0.41 -2.94 25.56
N ASN A 354 -0.50 -1.99 25.35
CA ASN A 354 -0.40 -0.66 25.94
C ASN A 354 -0.50 -0.72 27.47
N PHE A 355 -1.33 -1.61 28.01
CA PHE A 355 -1.40 -1.89 29.44
C PHE A 355 -0.05 -2.39 29.98
N PHE A 356 0.56 -3.40 29.35
CA PHE A 356 1.86 -3.91 29.80
C PHE A 356 2.98 -2.88 29.64
N TYR A 357 2.96 -2.07 28.59
CA TYR A 357 3.92 -0.99 28.38
C TYR A 357 3.79 0.09 29.47
N ALA A 358 2.57 0.48 29.81
CA ALA A 358 2.31 1.42 30.91
C ALA A 358 2.73 0.85 32.26
N VAL A 359 2.45 -0.43 32.53
CA VAL A 359 2.92 -1.14 33.74
C VAL A 359 4.45 -1.17 33.79
N PHE A 360 5.11 -1.45 32.68
CA PHE A 360 6.57 -1.48 32.60
C PHE A 360 7.19 -0.11 32.86
N ILE A 361 6.70 0.96 32.22
CA ILE A 361 7.17 2.33 32.47
C ILE A 361 6.95 2.71 33.93
N THR A 362 5.77 2.40 34.47
CA THR A 362 5.46 2.67 35.88
C THR A 362 6.43 1.92 36.79
N ALA A 363 6.66 0.62 36.55
CA ALA A 363 7.64 -0.16 37.31
C ALA A 363 9.07 0.41 37.19
N ALA A 364 9.48 0.81 35.98
CA ALA A 364 10.82 1.35 35.71
C ALA A 364 11.07 2.70 36.40
N VAL A 365 10.04 3.51 36.61
CA VAL A 365 10.15 4.77 37.38
C VAL A 365 10.05 4.49 38.89
N PHE A 366 9.11 3.66 39.32
CA PHE A 366 8.81 3.50 40.74
C PHE A 366 9.75 2.55 41.48
N ILE A 367 10.26 1.48 40.85
CA ILE A 367 11.19 0.56 41.50
C ILE A 367 12.48 1.29 41.93
N PRO A 368 13.16 2.05 41.06
CA PRO A 368 14.33 2.83 41.48
C PRO A 368 13.99 3.85 42.57
N THR A 369 12.84 4.54 42.45
CA THR A 369 12.42 5.54 43.44
C THR A 369 12.17 4.92 44.81
N PHE A 370 11.56 3.73 44.85
CA PHE A 370 11.35 2.95 46.07
C PHE A 370 12.69 2.48 46.67
N PHE A 371 13.61 1.97 45.85
CA PHE A 371 14.94 1.57 46.31
C PHE A 371 15.75 2.76 46.82
N ILE A 372 15.67 3.93 46.17
CA ILE A 372 16.33 5.16 46.64
C ILE A 372 15.73 5.61 47.97
N ALA A 373 14.40 5.63 48.09
CA ALA A 373 13.73 5.98 49.35
C ALA A 373 14.06 5.01 50.48
N HIS A 374 14.12 3.70 50.19
CA HIS A 374 14.47 2.67 51.16
C HIS A 374 15.94 2.75 51.61
N ASN A 375 16.88 2.99 50.68
CA ASN A 375 18.30 3.16 51.02
C ASN A 375 18.57 4.49 51.74
N LEU A 376 17.84 5.56 51.42
CA LEU A 376 17.90 6.81 52.19
C LEU A 376 17.33 6.62 53.59
N PHE A 377 16.27 5.82 53.75
CA PHE A 377 15.68 5.46 55.04
C PHE A 377 16.67 4.68 55.92
N THR A 378 17.35 3.66 55.37
CA THR A 378 18.37 2.91 56.13
C THR A 378 19.58 3.77 56.50
N LEU A 379 19.97 4.72 55.64
CA LEU A 379 21.00 5.72 55.97
C LEU A 379 20.56 6.71 57.06
N PHE A 380 19.30 7.14 57.06
CA PHE A 380 18.73 8.04 58.08
C PHE A 380 18.59 7.36 59.44
N ASP A 381 18.21 6.08 59.47
CA ASP A 381 18.15 5.28 60.70
C ASP A 381 19.55 4.99 61.25
N TRP A 382 20.52 4.71 60.37
CA TRP A 382 21.90 4.43 60.76
C TRP A 382 22.64 5.67 61.30
N THR A 383 22.30 6.87 60.82
CA THR A 383 22.87 8.14 61.28
C THR A 383 22.21 8.70 62.56
N GLY A 384 21.16 8.04 63.08
CA GLY A 384 20.52 8.38 64.36
C GLY A 384 19.63 9.63 64.34
N ILE A 385 19.41 10.23 63.16
CA ILE A 385 18.64 11.47 62.99
C ILE A 385 17.11 11.22 63.13
N GLY A 386 16.66 9.97 62.97
CA GLY A 386 15.23 9.56 63.04
C GLY A 386 14.59 9.47 64.44
N SER A 387 15.29 9.87 65.52
CA SER A 387 14.80 9.71 66.90
C SER A 387 13.84 10.81 67.39
N THR A 388 13.49 11.78 66.55
CA THR A 388 12.54 12.85 66.91
C THR A 388 11.13 12.55 66.40
N TYR A 389 10.12 12.74 67.26
CA TYR A 389 8.70 12.44 67.01
C TYR A 389 8.16 13.02 65.68
N ALA A 390 8.66 14.18 65.25
CA ALA A 390 8.24 14.83 64.00
C ALA A 390 8.66 14.07 62.73
N GLY A 391 9.73 13.27 62.78
CA GLY A 391 10.17 12.45 61.65
C GLY A 391 9.22 11.28 61.37
N ARG A 392 8.65 10.66 62.41
CA ARG A 392 7.76 9.49 62.28
C ARG A 392 6.41 9.84 61.64
N ASP A 393 5.83 10.98 61.99
CA ASP A 393 4.52 11.39 61.46
C ASP A 393 4.58 11.80 59.98
N ALA A 394 5.66 12.49 59.57
CA ALA A 394 5.90 12.80 58.16
C ALA A 394 6.10 11.51 57.31
N LEU A 395 6.76 10.50 57.89
CA LEU A 395 7.03 9.20 57.26
C LEU A 395 5.76 8.36 57.08
N GLN A 396 4.86 8.35 58.06
CA GLN A 396 3.61 7.61 57.98
C GLN A 396 2.60 8.26 57.01
N SER A 397 2.66 9.59 56.89
CA SER A 397 1.90 10.35 55.88
C SER A 397 2.31 9.98 54.45
N LEU A 398 3.62 9.86 54.18
CA LEU A 398 4.15 9.44 52.87
C LEU A 398 3.73 8.01 52.52
N GLN A 399 3.85 7.04 53.44
CA GLN A 399 3.42 5.65 53.18
C GLN A 399 1.93 5.53 52.82
N ASN A 400 1.07 6.38 53.41
CA ASN A 400 -0.37 6.35 53.17
C ASN A 400 -0.80 7.10 51.89
N THR A 401 -0.03 8.11 51.44
CA THR A 401 -0.36 8.89 50.24
C THR A 401 0.14 8.24 48.95
N TYR A 402 1.25 7.50 48.99
CA TYR A 402 1.84 6.82 47.83
C TYR A 402 0.89 5.88 47.06
N PRO A 403 0.14 4.96 47.70
CA PRO A 403 -0.79 4.09 46.96
C PRO A 403 -1.99 4.83 46.36
N LEU A 404 -2.37 5.98 46.92
CA LEU A 404 -3.49 6.80 46.45
C LEU A 404 -3.10 7.63 45.22
N VAL A 405 -1.88 8.15 45.21
CA VAL A 405 -1.27 8.80 44.03
C VAL A 405 -1.04 7.77 42.92
N LEU A 406 -0.64 6.54 43.27
CA LEU A 406 -0.50 5.41 42.32
C LEU A 406 -1.83 5.09 41.63
N ALA A 407 -2.92 4.99 42.38
CA ALA A 407 -4.25 4.75 41.83
C ALA A 407 -4.70 5.88 40.89
N LEU A 408 -4.45 7.14 41.26
CA LEU A 408 -4.81 8.31 40.44
C LEU A 408 -3.98 8.44 39.16
N ILE A 409 -2.68 8.13 39.19
CA ILE A 409 -1.83 8.16 37.98
C ILE A 409 -2.18 6.99 37.05
N VAL A 410 -2.43 5.79 37.58
CA VAL A 410 -2.87 4.65 36.76
C VAL A 410 -4.23 4.93 36.13
N LEU A 411 -5.17 5.52 36.87
CA LEU A 411 -6.45 5.99 36.32
C LEU A 411 -6.26 7.08 35.25
N ALA A 412 -5.41 8.08 35.49
CA ALA A 412 -5.16 9.14 34.52
C ALA A 412 -4.51 8.62 33.23
N VAL A 413 -3.57 7.67 33.33
CA VAL A 413 -2.94 7.04 32.17
C VAL A 413 -3.93 6.12 31.43
N TYR A 414 -4.83 5.44 32.16
CA TYR A 414 -5.86 4.58 31.56
C TYR A 414 -6.96 5.36 30.83
N PHE A 415 -7.25 6.60 31.24
CA PHE A 415 -8.26 7.46 30.60
C PHE A 415 -7.70 8.36 29.48
N VAL A 416 -6.37 8.47 29.34
CA VAL A 416 -5.69 9.31 28.33
C VAL A 416 -5.09 8.49 27.17
N ALA A 417 -4.93 7.18 27.35
CA ALA A 417 -4.54 6.21 26.31
C ALA A 417 -5.76 5.51 25.72
#